data_AF-A0A960A0U1-F1
#
_entry.id   AF-A0A960A0U1-F1
#
_cell.length_a   1.000
_cell.length_b   1.000
_cell.length_c   1.000
_cell.angle_alpha   90.00
_cell.angle_beta   90.00
_cell.angle_gamma   90.00
#
_symmetry.space_group_name_H-M   'P 1'
#
loop_
_entity.id
_entity.type
_entity.pdbx_description
1 polymer ?
#
loop_
_entity_poly.entity_id
_entity_poly.type
_entity_poly.pdbx_seq_one_letter_code
_entity_poly.pdbx_strand_id
1 'polypeptide(L)'
;GDAPDTIEAYTKQQLRWATGGFEILFTHNPLNPRYKLSLDQRIMYFVTATFYLTGIVPGILLFVPAMEIFLDLHPVNLQVSLTTWFLFYSGFYVLQILLAALTLGTFRWEVLLLAASSFPIYIKALRNALLGVETKWHVTGTTDKKASAFNFMIPVVYTFVFLLGTSIVASWRDITLGHLNVATFWCVVNTLVLGAFIVVGFREARVTPGAADLTDVDLIDALSESRAIEPLNMETMRAAREQVELLAHGESVAIAQRSTESHPFTTHEEDDESHTAFPRRAAAPALG
;
A
#
# COMPACT_ATOMS: atom_id res chain seq x y z
N GLY A 1 7.79 -12.92 -4.54
CA GLY A 1 6.54 -12.17 -4.61
C GLY A 1 6.92 -10.77 -4.97
N ASP A 2 6.43 -10.28 -6.11
CA ASP A 2 6.91 -9.02 -6.67
C ASP A 2 6.23 -7.84 -5.96
N ALA A 3 7.00 -6.77 -5.74
CA ALA A 3 6.48 -5.54 -5.16
C ALA A 3 5.58 -4.82 -6.18
N PRO A 4 4.61 -4.00 -5.73
CA PRO A 4 3.85 -3.18 -6.66
C PRO A 4 4.77 -2.14 -7.32
N ASP A 5 4.87 -2.19 -8.65
CA ASP A 5 5.72 -1.28 -9.44
C ASP A 5 4.93 -0.11 -10.05
N THR A 6 3.62 -0.01 -9.79
CA THR A 6 2.75 1.08 -10.28
C THR A 6 1.92 1.68 -9.16
N ILE A 7 1.55 2.96 -9.31
CA ILE A 7 0.65 3.68 -8.39
C ILE A 7 -0.70 2.97 -8.27
N GLU A 8 -1.21 2.41 -9.38
CA GLU A 8 -2.43 1.59 -9.39
C GLU A 8 -2.30 0.37 -8.47
N ALA A 9 -1.24 -0.42 -8.66
CA ALA A 9 -1.04 -1.66 -7.90
C ALA A 9 -0.87 -1.36 -6.41
N TYR A 10 -0.08 -0.33 -6.07
CA TYR A 10 0.09 0.15 -4.71
C TYR A 10 -1.25 0.56 -4.10
N THR A 11 -2.04 1.37 -4.82
CA THR A 11 -3.31 1.90 -4.32
C THR A 11 -4.31 0.79 -4.04
N LYS A 12 -4.47 -0.16 -4.97
CA LYS A 12 -5.36 -1.32 -4.80
C LYS A 12 -4.92 -2.21 -3.64
N GLN A 13 -3.62 -2.42 -3.49
CA GLN A 13 -3.09 -3.24 -2.39
C GLN A 13 -3.32 -2.59 -1.03
N GLN A 14 -2.97 -1.31 -0.88
CA GLN A 14 -3.16 -0.55 0.34
C GLN A 14 -4.64 -0.44 0.72
N LEU A 15 -5.52 -0.19 -0.25
CA LEU A 15 -6.97 -0.12 -0.01
C LEU A 15 -7.48 -1.42 0.63
N ARG A 16 -7.05 -2.58 0.13
CA ARG A 16 -7.45 -3.88 0.67
C ARG A 16 -6.94 -4.10 2.08
N TRP A 17 -5.65 -3.85 2.31
CA TRP A 17 -5.04 -4.03 3.63
C TRP A 17 -5.67 -3.10 4.67
N ALA A 18 -5.90 -1.84 4.30
CA ALA A 18 -6.56 -0.87 5.16
C ALA A 18 -8.01 -1.23 5.46
N THR A 19 -8.77 -1.68 4.45
CA THR A 19 -10.18 -2.07 4.64
C THR A 19 -10.28 -3.25 5.61
N GLY A 20 -9.47 -4.30 5.42
CA GLY A 20 -9.45 -5.44 6.34
C GLY A 20 -8.96 -5.07 7.74
N GLY A 21 -8.00 -4.15 7.87
CA GLY A 21 -7.54 -3.63 9.16
C GLY A 21 -8.65 -2.90 9.92
N PHE A 22 -9.38 -2.02 9.25
CA PHE A 22 -10.53 -1.32 9.85
C PHE A 22 -11.70 -2.26 10.14
N GLU A 23 -11.96 -3.24 9.28
CA GLU A 23 -12.98 -4.25 9.52
C GLU A 23 -12.70 -5.03 10.82
N ILE A 24 -11.46 -5.49 11.01
CA ILE A 24 -11.03 -6.13 12.27
C ILE A 24 -11.26 -5.20 13.46
N LEU A 25 -10.91 -3.91 13.32
CA LEU A 25 -11.07 -2.92 14.38
C LEU A 25 -12.53 -2.74 14.80
N PHE A 26 -13.45 -2.64 13.84
CA PHE A 26 -14.86 -2.31 14.11
C PHE A 26 -15.73 -3.52 14.42
N THR A 27 -15.51 -4.66 13.75
CA THR A 27 -16.37 -5.84 13.91
C THR A 27 -15.89 -6.76 15.03
N HIS A 28 -14.57 -6.93 15.17
CA HIS A 28 -14.00 -7.83 16.16
C HIS A 28 -13.46 -7.05 17.37
N ASN A 29 -12.81 -5.91 17.16
CA ASN A 29 -12.10 -5.15 18.20
C ASN A 29 -11.07 -6.02 18.95
N PRO A 30 -9.76 -5.94 18.60
CA PRO A 30 -8.71 -6.75 19.23
C PRO A 30 -8.60 -6.65 20.77
N LEU A 31 -9.08 -5.56 21.35
CA LEU A 31 -9.05 -5.32 22.80
C LEU A 31 -10.22 -5.99 23.54
N ASN A 32 -11.20 -6.54 22.83
CA ASN A 32 -12.38 -7.16 23.44
C ASN A 32 -11.98 -8.40 24.28
N PRO A 33 -12.31 -8.42 25.59
CA PRO A 33 -11.92 -9.52 26.49
C PRO A 33 -12.46 -10.90 26.08
N ARG A 34 -13.48 -10.94 25.21
CA ARG A 34 -14.10 -12.19 24.73
C ARG A 34 -13.16 -13.07 23.91
N TYR A 35 -12.14 -12.50 23.26
CA TYR A 35 -11.14 -13.29 22.52
C TYR A 35 -10.04 -13.79 23.45
N LYS A 36 -9.60 -15.03 23.27
CA LYS A 36 -8.50 -15.64 24.04
C LYS A 36 -7.14 -15.24 23.45
N LEU A 37 -6.77 -13.97 23.56
CA LEU A 37 -5.48 -13.42 23.14
C LEU A 37 -4.66 -12.98 24.36
N SER A 38 -3.34 -13.20 24.32
CA SER A 38 -2.41 -12.62 25.30
C SER A 38 -2.39 -11.08 25.18
N LEU A 39 -1.93 -10.38 26.22
CA LEU A 39 -1.85 -8.91 26.20
C LEU A 39 -0.97 -8.40 25.04
N ASP A 40 0.18 -9.05 24.81
CA ASP A 40 1.08 -8.70 23.71
C ASP A 40 0.42 -8.86 22.34
N GLN A 41 -0.32 -9.96 22.14
CA GLN A 41 -1.08 -10.20 20.91
C GLN A 41 -2.16 -9.12 20.73
N ARG A 42 -2.89 -8.77 21.78
CA ARG A 42 -3.93 -7.73 21.72
C ARG A 42 -3.36 -6.39 21.27
N ILE A 43 -2.24 -5.97 21.86
CA ILE A 43 -1.56 -4.73 21.50
C ILE A 43 -1.09 -4.81 20.05
N MET A 44 -0.47 -5.91 19.64
CA MET A 44 0.01 -6.08 18.26
C MET A 44 -1.12 -5.98 17.22
N TYR A 45 -2.23 -6.68 17.44
CA TYR A 45 -3.40 -6.62 16.57
C TYR A 45 -4.04 -5.23 16.58
N PHE A 46 -4.13 -4.59 17.74
CA PHE A 46 -4.70 -3.24 17.86
C PHE A 46 -3.85 -2.20 17.12
N VAL A 47 -2.52 -2.21 17.31
CA VAL A 47 -1.59 -1.30 16.62
C VAL A 47 -1.64 -1.54 15.11
N THR A 48 -1.68 -2.80 14.67
CA THR A 48 -1.77 -3.14 13.24
C THR A 48 -3.08 -2.68 12.62
N ALA A 49 -4.20 -2.86 13.31
CA ALA A 49 -5.52 -2.43 12.82
C ALA A 49 -5.67 -0.90 12.81
N THR A 50 -5.06 -0.20 13.77
CA THR A 50 -5.11 1.27 13.88
C THR A 50 -4.04 1.98 13.06
N PHE A 51 -3.05 1.27 12.53
CA PHE A 51 -1.94 1.82 11.75
C PHE A 51 -2.41 2.74 10.60
N TYR A 52 -3.50 2.40 9.92
CA TYR A 52 -4.01 3.19 8.78
C TYR A 52 -4.53 4.59 9.19
N LEU A 53 -4.85 4.82 10.47
CA LEU A 53 -5.14 6.16 10.98
C LEU A 53 -3.94 7.10 10.85
N THR A 54 -2.71 6.55 10.82
CA THR A 54 -1.48 7.34 10.66
C THR A 54 -1.32 7.97 9.27
N GLY A 55 -2.13 7.58 8.27
CA GLY A 55 -2.23 8.36 7.02
C GLY A 55 -3.46 9.29 7.00
N ILE A 56 -4.57 8.91 7.65
CA ILE A 56 -5.77 9.76 7.73
C ILE A 56 -5.51 11.03 8.53
N VAL A 57 -4.92 10.90 9.72
CA VAL A 57 -4.69 12.04 10.62
C VAL A 57 -3.76 13.07 9.97
N PRO A 58 -2.58 12.73 9.43
CA PRO A 58 -1.78 13.69 8.68
C PRO A 58 -2.51 14.28 7.47
N GLY A 59 -3.32 13.47 6.76
CA GLY A 59 -4.17 13.96 5.67
C GLY A 59 -5.13 15.07 6.10
N ILE A 60 -5.72 14.97 7.30
CA ILE A 60 -6.55 16.03 7.89
C ILE A 60 -5.67 17.24 8.29
N LEU A 61 -4.49 16.98 8.85
CA LEU A 61 -3.56 18.03 9.27
C LEU A 61 -3.02 18.87 8.10
N LEU A 62 -3.07 18.37 6.86
CA LEU A 62 -2.76 19.15 5.66
C LEU A 62 -3.61 20.43 5.55
N PHE A 63 -4.83 20.42 6.09
CA PHE A 63 -5.76 21.55 6.03
C PHE A 63 -5.59 22.56 7.17
N VAL A 64 -4.84 22.23 8.22
CA VAL A 64 -4.61 23.12 9.37
C VAL A 64 -4.00 24.46 8.97
N PRO A 65 -2.95 24.51 8.12
CA PRO A 65 -2.43 25.79 7.64
C PRO A 65 -3.48 26.65 6.95
N ALA A 66 -4.33 26.06 6.10
CA ALA A 66 -5.38 26.79 5.42
C ALA A 66 -6.42 27.35 6.39
N MET A 67 -6.78 26.58 7.43
CA MET A 67 -7.67 27.06 8.49
C MET A 67 -7.07 28.26 9.23
N GLU A 68 -5.79 28.22 9.58
CA GLU A 68 -5.13 29.36 10.21
C GLU A 68 -5.08 30.58 9.27
N ILE A 69 -4.78 30.36 7.98
CA ILE A 69 -4.62 31.44 7.01
C ILE A 69 -5.93 32.16 6.69
N PHE A 70 -7.01 31.41 6.50
CA PHE A 70 -8.30 31.96 6.07
C PHE A 70 -9.27 32.25 7.21
N LEU A 71 -9.18 31.51 8.31
CA LEU A 71 -10.13 31.60 9.43
C LEU A 71 -9.48 32.14 10.71
N ASP A 72 -8.18 32.48 10.68
CA ASP A 72 -7.43 33.00 11.82
C ASP A 72 -7.43 32.05 13.04
N LEU A 73 -7.58 30.75 12.78
CA LEU A 73 -7.60 29.70 13.80
C LEU A 73 -6.16 29.32 14.16
N HIS A 74 -5.65 29.88 15.26
CA HIS A 74 -4.28 29.67 15.72
C HIS A 74 -4.14 28.43 16.62
N PRO A 75 -3.50 27.33 16.16
CA PRO A 75 -3.33 26.12 16.96
C PRO A 75 -2.17 26.19 17.96
N VAL A 76 -1.26 27.16 17.80
CA VAL A 76 -0.06 27.33 18.62
C VAL A 76 0.00 28.72 19.22
N ASN A 77 0.46 28.82 20.47
CA ASN A 77 0.63 30.09 21.15
C ASN A 77 1.76 30.93 20.50
N LEU A 78 1.43 32.15 20.07
CA LEU A 78 2.32 33.13 19.42
C LEU A 78 3.48 33.62 20.31
N GLN A 79 3.50 33.24 21.60
CA GLN A 79 4.53 33.67 22.56
C GLN A 79 5.84 32.89 22.49
N VAL A 80 5.92 31.82 21.68
CA VAL A 80 7.15 31.01 21.54
C VAL A 80 8.12 31.69 20.58
N SER A 81 9.37 31.93 21.01
CA SER A 81 10.40 32.49 20.15
C SER A 81 10.74 31.56 18.98
N LEU A 82 11.12 32.13 17.83
CA LEU A 82 11.52 31.35 16.64
C LEU A 82 12.64 30.35 16.95
N THR A 83 13.61 30.74 17.79
CA THR A 83 14.72 29.88 18.21
C THR A 83 14.23 28.68 19.03
N THR A 84 13.33 28.90 19.98
CA THR A 84 12.75 27.84 20.81
C THR A 84 11.95 26.86 19.96
N TRP A 85 11.10 27.39 19.06
CA TRP A 85 10.35 26.59 18.10
C TRP A 85 11.29 25.74 17.26
N PHE A 86 12.30 26.37 16.64
CA PHE A 86 13.25 25.70 15.75
C PHE A 86 14.01 24.58 16.48
N LEU A 87 14.55 24.85 17.67
CA LEU A 87 15.31 23.85 18.44
C LEU A 87 14.46 22.64 18.84
N PHE A 88 13.25 22.86 19.35
CA PHE A 88 12.39 21.76 19.76
C PHE A 88 11.83 20.98 18.57
N TYR A 89 11.41 21.65 17.50
CA TYR A 89 10.92 20.98 16.29
C TYR A 89 12.03 20.20 15.58
N SER A 90 13.19 20.83 15.36
CA SER A 90 14.33 20.15 14.73
C SER A 90 14.82 18.98 15.58
N GLY A 91 14.94 19.15 16.90
CA GLY A 91 15.30 18.07 17.82
C GLY A 91 14.32 16.91 17.75
N PHE A 92 13.01 17.17 17.74
CA PHE A 92 11.98 16.16 17.61
C PHE A 92 12.10 15.36 16.30
N TYR A 93 12.22 16.03 15.15
CA TYR A 93 12.34 15.35 13.86
C TYR A 93 13.68 14.62 13.69
N VAL A 94 14.79 15.19 14.16
CA VAL A 94 16.11 14.52 14.13
C VAL A 94 16.05 13.24 14.96
N LEU A 95 15.49 13.29 16.17
CA LEU A 95 15.35 12.09 17.01
C LEU A 95 14.45 11.04 16.36
N GLN A 96 13.35 11.44 15.72
CA GLN A 96 12.51 10.50 14.98
C GLN A 96 13.25 9.84 13.81
N ILE A 97 13.97 10.62 13.00
CA ILE A 97 14.74 10.11 11.87
C ILE A 97 15.85 9.17 12.35
N LEU A 98 16.57 9.54 13.42
CA LEU A 98 17.60 8.70 14.02
C LEU A 98 17.02 7.39 14.56
N LEU A 99 15.90 7.44 15.28
CA LEU A 99 15.24 6.24 15.78
C LEU A 99 14.80 5.31 14.63
N ALA A 100 14.20 5.88 13.57
CA ALA A 100 13.81 5.12 12.38
C ALA A 100 15.04 4.50 11.68
N ALA A 101 16.13 5.24 11.54
CA ALA A 101 17.37 4.75 10.93
C ALA A 101 18.02 3.64 11.76
N LEU A 102 18.04 3.76 13.09
CA LEU A 102 18.61 2.75 13.99
C LEU A 102 17.78 1.47 14.04
N THR A 103 16.45 1.58 13.94
CA THR A 103 15.54 0.42 14.02
C THR A 103 15.39 -0.32 12.68
N LEU A 104 15.39 0.40 11.56
CA LEU A 104 15.17 -0.15 10.23
C LEU A 104 16.45 -0.25 9.38
N GLY A 105 17.59 0.19 9.91
CA GLY A 105 18.91 0.16 9.28
C GLY A 105 19.17 1.26 8.25
N THR A 106 18.12 1.83 7.64
CA THR A 106 18.23 2.95 6.70
C THR A 106 17.00 3.83 6.70
N PHE A 107 17.21 5.13 6.45
CA PHE A 107 16.13 6.10 6.29
C PHE A 107 15.76 6.22 4.80
N ARG A 108 14.50 5.92 4.48
CA ARG A 108 13.94 5.98 3.11
C ARG A 108 12.88 7.07 3.06
N TRP A 109 13.22 8.23 2.49
CA TRP A 109 12.30 9.35 2.35
C TRP A 109 11.10 9.01 1.44
N GLU A 110 11.27 8.04 0.55
CA GLU A 110 10.22 7.48 -0.31
C GLU A 110 9.06 6.93 0.53
N VAL A 111 9.36 6.33 1.68
CA VAL A 111 8.33 5.80 2.59
C VAL A 111 7.49 6.93 3.18
N LEU A 112 8.11 8.05 3.54
CA LEU A 112 7.39 9.24 4.03
C LEU A 112 6.53 9.86 2.94
N LEU A 113 7.05 9.94 1.71
CA LEU A 113 6.31 10.46 0.56
C LEU A 113 5.05 9.63 0.27
N LEU A 114 5.19 8.30 0.23
CA LEU A 114 4.06 7.39 0.04
C LEU A 114 3.08 7.51 1.21
N ALA A 115 3.56 7.51 2.46
CA ALA A 115 2.69 7.65 3.64
C ALA A 115 1.88 8.95 3.62
N ALA A 116 2.52 10.08 3.27
CA ALA A 116 1.86 11.39 3.16
C ALA A 116 0.81 11.45 2.05
N SER A 117 0.96 10.63 1.00
CA SER A 117 0.08 10.61 -0.16
C SER A 117 -1.02 9.55 -0.09
N SER A 118 -0.95 8.63 0.88
CA SER A 118 -1.91 7.53 1.05
C SER A 118 -3.19 7.89 1.80
N PHE A 119 -3.32 9.12 2.29
CA PHE A 119 -4.51 9.56 3.03
C PHE A 119 -5.85 9.31 2.30
N PRO A 120 -6.00 9.51 0.97
CA PRO A 120 -7.29 9.27 0.32
C PRO A 120 -7.64 7.79 0.29
N ILE A 121 -6.62 6.93 0.16
CA ILE A 121 -6.75 5.48 0.15
C ILE A 121 -7.31 5.02 1.49
N TYR A 122 -6.74 5.52 2.59
CA TYR A 122 -7.16 5.12 3.93
C TYR A 122 -8.50 5.72 4.33
N ILE A 123 -8.83 6.95 3.89
CA ILE A 123 -10.18 7.51 4.07
C ILE A 123 -11.23 6.66 3.34
N LYS A 124 -10.93 6.24 2.11
CA LYS A 124 -11.80 5.34 1.34
C LYS A 124 -11.95 3.98 2.03
N ALA A 125 -10.86 3.40 2.51
CA ALA A 125 -10.88 2.15 3.27
C ALA A 125 -11.72 2.24 4.54
N LEU A 126 -11.58 3.35 5.28
CA LEU A 126 -12.36 3.62 6.49
C LEU A 126 -13.85 3.68 6.17
N ARG A 127 -14.24 4.39 5.10
CA ARG A 127 -15.62 4.42 4.60
C ARG A 127 -16.13 3.02 4.25
N ASN A 128 -15.34 2.26 3.49
CA ASN A 128 -15.72 0.90 3.08
C ASN A 128 -15.97 -0.01 4.29
N ALA A 129 -15.08 0.01 5.29
CA ALA A 129 -15.22 -0.78 6.50
C ALA A 129 -16.43 -0.36 7.35
N LEU A 130 -16.77 0.94 7.40
CA LEU A 130 -17.95 1.43 8.11
C LEU A 130 -19.27 1.07 7.41
N LEU A 131 -19.26 1.02 6.07
CA LEU A 131 -20.44 0.71 5.26
C LEU A 131 -20.58 -0.79 4.92
N GLY A 132 -19.60 -1.61 5.32
CA GLY A 132 -19.61 -3.05 5.02
C GLY A 132 -19.40 -3.37 3.53
N VAL A 133 -18.67 -2.52 2.79
CA VAL A 133 -18.37 -2.75 1.37
C VAL A 133 -17.21 -3.75 1.26
N GLU A 134 -17.48 -4.98 0.85
CA GLU A 134 -16.42 -5.98 0.64
C GLU A 134 -15.63 -5.67 -0.64
N THR A 135 -14.31 -5.49 -0.49
CA THR A 135 -13.41 -5.31 -1.63
C THR A 135 -13.09 -6.66 -2.26
N LYS A 136 -13.70 -7.01 -3.41
CA LYS A 136 -13.36 -8.25 -4.14
C LYS A 136 -11.91 -8.22 -4.65
N TRP A 137 -11.25 -9.37 -4.54
CA TRP A 137 -9.91 -9.59 -5.05
C TRP A 137 -9.89 -9.53 -6.58
N HIS A 138 -9.07 -8.63 -7.13
CA HIS A 138 -8.72 -8.65 -8.56
C HIS A 138 -7.25 -9.04 -8.66
N VAL A 139 -6.94 -10.07 -9.45
CA VAL A 139 -5.55 -10.49 -9.72
C VAL A 139 -4.88 -9.36 -10.50
N THR A 140 -3.86 -8.75 -9.91
CA THR A 140 -2.98 -7.81 -10.61
C THR A 140 -2.22 -8.58 -11.69
N GLY A 141 -2.59 -8.43 -12.96
CA GLY A 141 -1.86 -9.03 -14.08
C GLY A 141 -2.66 -9.43 -15.33
N THR A 142 -3.99 -9.28 -15.38
CA THR A 142 -4.80 -9.91 -16.46
C THR A 142 -5.54 -8.94 -17.39
N THR A 143 -5.37 -7.61 -17.25
CA THR A 143 -5.98 -6.64 -18.18
C THR A 143 -4.93 -6.00 -19.07
N ASP A 144 -5.08 -6.22 -20.39
CA ASP A 144 -4.29 -5.61 -21.48
C ASP A 144 -4.36 -4.07 -21.52
N LYS A 145 -5.22 -3.45 -20.71
CA LYS A 145 -5.34 -2.00 -20.56
C LYS A 145 -4.75 -1.56 -19.23
N LYS A 146 -3.63 -0.84 -19.30
CA LYS A 146 -3.03 -0.16 -18.15
C LYS A 146 -3.77 1.15 -17.90
N ALA A 147 -4.34 1.30 -16.69
CA ALA A 147 -4.99 2.55 -16.30
C ALA A 147 -3.93 3.64 -16.06
N SER A 148 -4.28 4.90 -16.29
CA SER A 148 -3.40 6.02 -15.95
C SER A 148 -3.19 6.11 -14.43
N ALA A 149 -1.95 6.32 -13.99
CA ALA A 149 -1.62 6.59 -12.59
C ALA A 149 -2.49 7.71 -12.00
N PHE A 150 -2.79 8.73 -12.81
CA PHE A 150 -3.57 9.91 -12.40
C PHE A 150 -4.99 9.58 -11.93
N ASN A 151 -5.58 8.49 -12.42
CA ASN A 151 -6.90 8.04 -11.98
C ASN A 151 -6.91 7.71 -10.47
N PHE A 152 -5.79 7.26 -9.91
CA PHE A 152 -5.69 6.87 -8.50
C PHE A 152 -5.22 8.01 -7.57
N MET A 153 -4.78 9.14 -8.12
CA MET A 153 -4.24 10.27 -7.37
C MET A 153 -5.08 11.55 -7.49
N ILE A 154 -6.30 11.48 -8.05
CA ILE A 154 -7.23 12.62 -8.17
C ILE A 154 -7.37 13.40 -6.84
N PRO A 155 -7.64 12.75 -5.68
CA PRO A 155 -7.77 13.50 -4.43
C PRO A 155 -6.45 14.16 -4.00
N VAL A 156 -5.31 13.52 -4.27
CA VAL A 156 -3.98 14.10 -3.98
C VAL A 156 -3.73 15.33 -4.85
N VAL A 157 -4.10 15.28 -6.13
CA VAL A 157 -3.98 16.40 -7.07
C VAL A 157 -4.85 17.58 -6.62
N TYR A 158 -6.10 17.33 -6.20
CA TYR A 158 -6.96 18.39 -5.67
C TYR A 158 -6.40 19.02 -4.39
N THR A 159 -5.92 18.20 -3.45
CA THR A 159 -5.27 18.72 -2.24
C THR A 159 -4.01 19.51 -2.59
N PHE A 160 -3.20 19.06 -3.55
CA PHE A 160 -2.02 19.80 -4.01
C PHE A 160 -2.40 21.17 -4.60
N VAL A 161 -3.38 21.24 -5.49
CA VAL A 161 -3.83 22.51 -6.09
C VAL A 161 -4.36 23.47 -5.03
N PHE A 162 -5.15 22.94 -4.08
CA PHE A 162 -5.66 23.71 -2.95
C PHE A 162 -4.53 24.28 -2.08
N LEU A 163 -3.55 23.44 -1.70
CA LEU A 163 -2.41 23.87 -0.89
C LEU A 163 -1.51 24.84 -1.66
N LEU A 164 -1.31 24.64 -2.96
CA LEU A 164 -0.54 25.56 -3.80
C LEU A 164 -1.18 26.95 -3.82
N GLY A 165 -2.49 27.03 -4.04
CA GLY A 165 -3.23 28.30 -3.97
C GLY A 165 -3.12 28.95 -2.59
N THR A 166 -3.28 28.15 -1.54
CA THR A 166 -3.14 28.60 -0.14
C THR A 166 -1.73 29.11 0.14
N SER A 167 -0.68 28.42 -0.31
CA SER A 167 0.72 28.83 -0.16
C SER A 167 1.02 30.15 -0.87
N ILE A 168 0.44 30.39 -2.05
CA ILE A 168 0.59 31.66 -2.77
C ILE A 168 -0.05 32.80 -1.97
N VAL A 169 -1.30 32.62 -1.53
CA VAL A 169 -2.03 33.61 -0.73
C VAL A 169 -1.31 33.90 0.60
N ALA A 170 -0.87 32.85 1.29
CA ALA A 170 -0.15 32.96 2.56
C ALA A 170 1.17 33.70 2.41
N SER A 171 1.94 33.38 1.36
CA SER A 171 3.22 34.05 1.10
C SER A 171 3.01 35.53 0.78
N TRP A 172 1.99 35.86 -0.02
CA TRP A 172 1.64 37.25 -0.32
C TRP A 172 1.23 38.01 0.95
N ARG A 173 0.39 37.40 1.80
CA ARG A 173 -0.03 37.97 3.09
C ARG A 173 1.17 38.24 4.00
N ASP A 174 2.04 37.26 4.19
CA ASP A 174 3.18 37.36 5.11
C ASP A 174 4.20 38.42 4.65
N ILE A 175 4.42 38.54 3.33
CA ILE A 175 5.26 39.61 2.76
C ILE A 175 4.62 40.99 3.01
N THR A 176 3.30 41.09 2.84
CA THR A 176 2.57 42.36 3.02
C THR A 176 2.54 42.80 4.48
N LEU A 177 2.42 41.85 5.42
CA LEU A 177 2.39 42.11 6.85
C LEU A 177 3.79 42.21 7.48
N GLY A 178 4.85 41.81 6.78
CA GLY A 178 6.22 41.83 7.28
C GLY A 178 6.52 40.78 8.36
N HIS A 179 5.65 39.78 8.51
CA HIS A 179 5.76 38.72 9.52
C HIS A 179 5.60 37.34 8.88
N LEU A 180 6.60 36.48 9.07
CA LEU A 180 6.55 35.09 8.62
C LEU A 180 5.71 34.25 9.58
N ASN A 181 4.71 33.55 9.04
CA ASN A 181 3.87 32.65 9.80
C ASN A 181 4.35 31.18 9.64
N VAL A 182 4.39 30.45 10.75
CA VAL A 182 4.67 29.00 10.79
C VAL A 182 3.68 28.20 9.94
N ALA A 183 2.42 28.61 9.86
CA ALA A 183 1.43 28.02 8.95
C ALA A 183 1.84 28.13 7.49
N THR A 184 2.38 29.28 7.05
CA THR A 184 2.89 29.46 5.69
C THR A 184 4.01 28.49 5.39
N PHE A 185 4.95 28.32 6.33
CA PHE A 185 6.03 27.33 6.21
C PHE A 185 5.48 25.91 6.01
N TRP A 186 4.57 25.46 6.87
CA TRP A 186 3.99 24.11 6.76
C TRP A 186 3.15 23.92 5.50
N CYS A 187 2.39 24.94 5.07
CA CYS A 187 1.62 24.89 3.84
C CYS A 187 2.54 24.68 2.63
N VAL A 188 3.65 25.41 2.56
CA VAL A 188 4.65 25.27 1.49
C VAL A 188 5.31 23.89 1.53
N VAL A 189 5.75 23.43 2.70
CA VAL A 189 6.35 22.09 2.85
C VAL A 189 5.37 21.01 2.39
N ASN A 190 4.12 21.05 2.82
CA ASN A 190 3.08 20.09 2.43
C ASN A 190 2.82 20.12 0.92
N THR A 191 2.77 21.31 0.32
CA THR A 191 2.63 21.48 -1.14
C THR A 191 3.78 20.82 -1.88
N LEU A 192 5.02 21.00 -1.42
CA LEU A 192 6.20 20.40 -2.03
C LEU A 192 6.20 18.88 -1.92
N VAL A 193 5.79 18.32 -0.77
CA VAL A 193 5.68 16.87 -0.56
C VAL A 193 4.66 16.27 -1.53
N LEU A 194 3.45 16.81 -1.62
CA LEU A 194 2.44 16.31 -2.56
C LEU A 194 2.88 16.52 -4.02
N GLY A 195 3.54 17.64 -4.32
CA GLY A 195 4.11 17.92 -5.63
C GLY A 195 5.16 16.88 -6.04
N ALA A 196 6.02 16.43 -5.11
CA ALA A 196 6.99 15.38 -5.36
C ALA A 196 6.31 14.06 -5.75
N PHE A 197 5.19 13.70 -5.10
CA PHE A 197 4.42 12.50 -5.44
C PHE A 197 3.75 12.61 -6.83
N ILE A 198 3.23 13.79 -7.18
CA ILE A 198 2.68 14.05 -8.51
C ILE A 198 3.77 13.92 -9.60
N VAL A 199 5.00 14.36 -9.33
CA VAL A 199 6.14 14.17 -10.24
C VAL A 199 6.43 12.68 -10.45
N VAL A 200 6.28 11.83 -9.43
CA VAL A 200 6.38 10.37 -9.58
C VAL A 200 5.29 9.85 -10.53
N GLY A 201 4.04 10.32 -10.37
CA GLY A 201 2.95 9.99 -11.30
C GLY A 201 3.23 10.39 -12.75
N PHE A 202 3.82 11.57 -12.98
CA PHE A 202 4.26 11.99 -14.31
C PHE A 202 5.39 11.13 -14.87
N ARG A 203 6.33 10.69 -14.03
CA ARG A 203 7.41 9.78 -14.46
C ARG A 203 6.84 8.42 -14.86
N GLU A 204 5.91 7.87 -14.08
CA GLU A 204 5.22 6.62 -14.40
C GLU A 204 4.46 6.74 -15.73
N ALA A 205 3.69 7.82 -15.93
CA ALA A 205 2.93 8.05 -17.16
C ALA A 205 3.81 8.18 -18.42
N ARG A 206 5.06 8.64 -18.28
CA ARG A 206 6.02 8.69 -19.39
C ARG A 206 6.60 7.32 -19.75
N VAL A 207 6.81 6.47 -18.74
CA VAL A 207 7.37 5.12 -18.92
C VAL A 207 6.28 4.15 -19.39
N THR A 208 5.07 4.31 -18.86
CA THR A 208 3.92 3.46 -19.13
C THR A 208 2.69 4.34 -19.41
N PRO A 209 2.48 4.75 -20.67
CA PRO A 209 1.31 5.53 -21.04
C PRO A 209 0.03 4.70 -20.88
N GLY A 210 -0.73 4.98 -19.82
CA GLY A 210 -2.07 4.45 -19.62
C GLY A 210 -3.12 5.39 -20.21
N ALA A 211 -4.29 4.87 -20.56
CA ALA A 211 -5.43 5.71 -20.91
C ALA A 211 -5.95 6.39 -19.63
N ALA A 212 -6.07 7.72 -19.64
CA ALA A 212 -6.73 8.45 -18.57
C ALA A 212 -8.24 8.45 -18.85
N ASP A 213 -8.96 7.54 -18.19
CA ASP A 213 -10.42 7.52 -18.22
C ASP A 213 -10.95 7.81 -16.81
N LEU A 214 -11.63 8.96 -16.65
CA LEU A 214 -12.26 9.35 -15.39
C LEU A 214 -13.41 8.40 -15.03
N THR A 215 -14.05 7.80 -16.04
CA THR A 215 -15.13 6.85 -15.82
C THR A 215 -14.63 5.54 -15.25
N ASP A 216 -13.35 5.17 -15.39
CA ASP A 216 -12.82 3.94 -14.78
C ASP A 216 -12.87 3.97 -13.25
N VAL A 217 -12.60 5.14 -12.63
CA VAL A 217 -12.66 5.29 -11.17
C VAL A 217 -14.10 5.17 -10.68
N ASP A 218 -15.01 5.86 -11.38
CA ASP A 218 -16.44 5.86 -11.06
C ASP A 218 -17.11 4.52 -11.40
N LEU A 219 -16.68 3.82 -12.45
CA LEU A 219 -17.13 2.46 -12.79
C LEU A 219 -16.60 1.44 -11.80
N ILE A 220 -15.34 1.54 -11.36
CA ILE A 220 -14.82 0.65 -10.31
C ILE A 220 -15.59 0.88 -9.00
N ASP A 221 -15.86 2.13 -8.64
CA ASP A 221 -16.64 2.47 -7.45
C ASP A 221 -18.09 2.05 -7.60
N ALA A 222 -18.73 2.29 -8.74
CA ALA A 222 -20.09 1.87 -9.03
C ALA A 222 -20.22 0.34 -9.19
N LEU A 223 -19.22 -0.37 -9.71
CA LEU A 223 -19.20 -1.84 -9.76
C LEU A 223 -18.94 -2.44 -8.38
N SER A 224 -18.20 -1.75 -7.52
CA SER A 224 -18.04 -2.12 -6.11
C SER A 224 -19.30 -1.88 -5.29
N GLU A 225 -20.06 -0.82 -5.59
CA GLU A 225 -21.30 -0.43 -4.90
C GLU A 225 -22.54 -1.17 -5.43
N SER A 226 -22.63 -1.46 -6.74
CA SER A 226 -23.84 -2.02 -7.36
C SER A 226 -23.97 -3.55 -7.27
N ARG A 227 -22.89 -4.26 -6.92
CA ARG A 227 -22.99 -5.70 -6.61
C ARG A 227 -23.25 -5.87 -5.13
N ALA A 228 -24.51 -5.67 -4.73
CA ALA A 228 -25.04 -6.31 -3.54
C ALA A 228 -24.65 -7.80 -3.59
N ILE A 229 -23.81 -8.19 -2.64
CA ILE A 229 -23.22 -9.52 -2.58
C ILE A 229 -24.35 -10.48 -2.19
N GLU A 230 -24.61 -11.45 -3.06
CA GLU A 230 -25.40 -12.62 -2.68
C GLU A 230 -24.68 -13.27 -1.49
N PRO A 231 -25.34 -13.37 -0.31
CA PRO A 231 -24.67 -13.76 0.91
C PRO A 231 -24.00 -15.11 0.70
N LEU A 232 -22.72 -15.19 1.06
CA LEU A 232 -21.92 -16.40 1.00
C LEU A 232 -22.58 -17.47 1.91
N ASN A 233 -23.42 -18.31 1.33
CA ASN A 233 -24.14 -19.34 2.06
C ASN A 233 -23.26 -20.59 2.21
N MET A 234 -23.59 -21.44 3.19
CA MET A 234 -22.82 -22.66 3.46
C MET A 234 -22.75 -23.60 2.24
N GLU A 235 -23.75 -23.54 1.36
CA GLU A 235 -23.85 -24.36 0.16
C GLU A 235 -22.88 -23.90 -0.94
N THR A 236 -22.74 -22.60 -1.16
CA THR A 236 -21.77 -22.01 -2.08
C THR A 236 -20.34 -22.27 -1.63
N MET A 237 -20.08 -22.24 -0.32
CA MET A 237 -18.77 -22.65 0.23
C MET A 237 -18.47 -24.14 0.01
N ARG A 238 -19.46 -25.04 0.18
CA ARG A 238 -19.27 -26.46 -0.12
C ARG A 238 -19.06 -26.71 -1.61
N ALA A 239 -19.87 -26.10 -2.46
CA ALA A 239 -19.76 -26.25 -3.91
C ALA A 239 -18.41 -25.74 -4.43
N ALA A 240 -17.93 -24.60 -3.92
CA ALA A 240 -16.61 -24.09 -4.26
C ALA A 240 -15.49 -25.03 -3.79
N ARG A 241 -15.60 -25.58 -2.58
CA ARG A 241 -14.62 -26.55 -2.05
C ARG A 241 -14.59 -27.84 -2.86
N GLU A 242 -15.74 -28.38 -3.23
CA GLU A 242 -15.85 -29.56 -4.09
C GLU A 242 -15.27 -29.28 -5.48
N GLN A 243 -15.49 -28.10 -6.05
CA GLN A 243 -14.85 -27.70 -7.31
C GLN A 243 -13.33 -27.64 -7.20
N VAL A 244 -12.79 -27.10 -6.11
CA VAL A 244 -11.33 -27.07 -5.89
C VAL A 244 -10.76 -28.48 -5.73
N GLU A 245 -11.44 -29.37 -5.00
CA GLU A 245 -11.04 -30.78 -4.84
C GLU A 245 -11.10 -31.53 -6.18
N LEU A 246 -12.13 -31.30 -7.00
CA LEU A 246 -12.25 -31.89 -8.34
C LEU A 246 -11.17 -31.39 -9.30
N LEU A 247 -10.81 -30.11 -9.25
CA LEU A 247 -9.73 -29.54 -10.06
C LEU A 247 -8.37 -30.08 -9.63
N ALA A 248 -8.13 -30.18 -8.33
CA ALA A 248 -6.90 -30.77 -7.79
C ALA A 248 -6.76 -32.27 -8.16
N HIS A 249 -7.87 -33.01 -8.18
CA HIS A 249 -7.89 -34.40 -8.64
C HIS A 249 -7.77 -34.52 -10.17
N GLY A 250 -8.39 -33.62 -10.93
CA GLY A 250 -8.28 -33.58 -12.40
C GLY A 250 -6.87 -33.27 -12.88
N GLU A 251 -6.18 -32.32 -12.25
CA GLU A 251 -4.75 -32.06 -12.51
C GLU A 251 -3.88 -33.25 -12.14
N SER A 252 -4.15 -33.91 -11.01
CA SER A 252 -3.40 -35.11 -10.60
C SER A 252 -3.53 -36.25 -11.62
N VAL A 253 -4.72 -36.44 -12.19
CA VAL A 253 -4.96 -37.45 -13.24
C VAL A 253 -4.31 -37.06 -14.56
N ALA A 254 -4.39 -35.78 -14.96
CA ALA A 254 -3.76 -35.29 -16.18
C ALA A 254 -2.21 -35.36 -16.12
N ILE A 255 -1.62 -35.12 -14.95
CA ILE A 255 -0.17 -35.27 -14.71
C ILE A 255 0.21 -36.77 -14.74
N ALA A 256 -0.59 -37.64 -14.14
CA ALA A 256 -0.36 -39.08 -14.18
C ALA A 256 -0.47 -39.66 -15.61
N GLN A 257 -1.42 -39.19 -16.42
CA GLN A 257 -1.57 -39.59 -17.83
C GLN A 257 -0.40 -39.10 -18.69
N ARG A 258 0.09 -37.87 -18.49
CA ARG A 258 1.31 -37.38 -19.17
C ARG A 258 2.56 -38.18 -18.81
N SER A 259 2.67 -38.67 -17.58
CA SER A 259 3.81 -39.51 -17.16
C SER A 259 3.78 -40.93 -17.71
N THR A 260 2.60 -41.44 -18.09
CA THR A 260 2.43 -42.78 -18.67
C THR A 260 2.60 -42.79 -20.19
N GLU A 261 2.40 -41.67 -20.87
CA GLU A 261 2.61 -41.54 -22.32
C GLU A 261 4.08 -41.33 -22.74
N SER A 262 5.00 -41.02 -21.81
CA SER A 262 6.38 -40.64 -22.16
C SER A 262 7.43 -41.76 -22.15
N HIS A 263 7.06 -43.05 -22.12
CA HIS A 263 8.04 -44.15 -22.29
C HIS A 263 7.48 -45.39 -23.00
N PRO A 264 7.80 -45.62 -24.28
CA PRO A 264 8.00 -46.96 -24.80
C PRO A 264 9.45 -47.37 -24.54
N PHE A 265 9.65 -48.28 -23.58
CA PHE A 265 10.90 -49.00 -23.40
C PHE A 265 11.10 -49.94 -24.60
N THR A 266 11.93 -49.54 -25.56
CA THR A 266 12.42 -50.45 -26.60
C THR A 266 13.67 -51.16 -26.07
N THR A 267 13.54 -52.45 -25.74
CA THR A 267 14.68 -53.35 -25.61
C THR A 267 15.27 -53.59 -26.99
N HIS A 268 16.43 -52.99 -27.28
CA HIS A 268 17.32 -53.49 -28.32
C HIS A 268 18.45 -54.27 -27.65
N GLU A 269 18.40 -55.57 -27.89
CA GLU A 269 19.42 -56.57 -27.63
C GLU A 269 20.49 -56.41 -28.71
N GLU A 270 21.73 -56.09 -28.32
CA GLU A 270 22.88 -56.09 -29.23
C GLU A 270 24.09 -56.67 -28.49
N ASP A 271 24.63 -57.75 -29.05
CA ASP A 271 25.71 -58.58 -28.55
C ASP A 271 27.11 -57.96 -28.75
N ASP A 272 27.97 -58.26 -27.77
CA ASP A 272 29.42 -58.52 -27.84
C ASP A 272 30.44 -57.41 -28.18
N GLU A 273 31.26 -57.02 -27.20
CA GLU A 273 32.69 -57.39 -27.09
C GLU A 273 33.50 -56.38 -26.23
N SER A 274 34.18 -56.94 -25.21
CA SER A 274 35.47 -56.51 -24.62
C SER A 274 35.72 -55.04 -24.21
N HIS A 275 35.93 -54.81 -22.90
CA HIS A 275 37.27 -54.47 -22.34
C HIS A 275 37.16 -54.08 -20.86
N THR A 276 37.68 -54.98 -20.02
CA THR A 276 38.47 -54.76 -18.79
C THR A 276 38.52 -53.36 -18.14
N ALA A 277 38.20 -53.35 -16.84
CA ALA A 277 39.03 -52.87 -15.72
C ALA A 277 38.29 -51.91 -14.76
N PHE A 278 37.97 -52.43 -13.57
CA PHE A 278 37.86 -51.62 -12.35
C PHE A 278 39.21 -50.91 -12.07
N PRO A 279 39.17 -49.71 -11.47
CA PRO A 279 39.70 -49.66 -10.11
C PRO A 279 38.90 -48.80 -9.13
N ARG A 280 39.09 -49.15 -7.85
CA ARG A 280 38.63 -48.45 -6.64
C ARG A 280 39.46 -47.19 -6.34
N ARG A 281 38.81 -46.30 -5.56
CA ARG A 281 39.33 -45.32 -4.56
C ARG A 281 40.07 -44.08 -5.08
N ALA A 282 39.62 -42.91 -4.62
CA ALA A 282 40.37 -42.10 -3.64
C ALA A 282 39.52 -40.95 -3.09
N ALA A 283 39.85 -40.55 -1.86
CA ALA A 283 39.26 -39.49 -1.07
C ALA A 283 39.64 -38.08 -1.58
N ALA A 284 38.96 -37.07 -1.01
CA ALA A 284 39.13 -35.63 -1.19
C ALA A 284 40.59 -35.12 -1.05
N PRO A 285 40.87 -33.86 -1.43
CA PRO A 285 40.70 -32.78 -0.45
C PRO A 285 40.17 -31.44 -1.00
N ALA A 286 39.75 -30.61 -0.05
CA ALA A 286 39.47 -29.18 -0.18
C ALA A 286 40.70 -28.38 -0.62
N LEU A 287 40.46 -27.23 -1.28
CA LEU A 287 40.97 -25.89 -0.93
C LEU A 287 40.74 -24.91 -2.09
N GLY A 288 40.40 -23.67 -1.74
CA GLY A 288 40.26 -22.52 -2.65
C GLY A 288 39.28 -21.51 -2.11
#